data_AF-A0A5C6ECF1-F1
#
_entry.id   AF-A0A5C6ECF1-F1
#
_cell.length_a   1.000
_cell.length_b   1.000
_cell.length_c   1.000
_cell.angle_alpha   90.00
_cell.angle_beta   90.00
_cell.angle_gamma   90.00
#
_symmetry.space_group_name_H-M   'P 1'
#
loop_
_entity.id
_entity.type
_entity.pdbx_description
1 polymer ?
#
loop_
_entity_poly.entity_id
_entity_poly.type
_entity_poly.pdbx_seq_one_letter_code
_entity_poly.pdbx_strand_id
1 'polypeptide(L)' 'MALVIVRGTLFGEFADNIALEAIGALVVFAAIGWVAGWIIDYVVRDTIEAAFRRRVEWYVESVKTMTSELENNPSKEP' A
#
# COMPACT_ATOMS: atom_id res chain seq x y z
N MET A 1 -18.17 -8.66 -17.82
CA MET A 1 -18.65 -8.32 -19.18
C MET A 1 -19.28 -9.51 -19.91
N ALA A 2 -18.55 -10.61 -20.15
CA ALA A 2 -19.08 -11.75 -20.93
C ALA A 2 -20.39 -12.37 -20.38
N LEU A 3 -20.49 -12.59 -19.06
CA LEU A 3 -21.70 -13.14 -18.42
C LEU A 3 -22.94 -12.23 -18.55
N VAL A 4 -22.72 -10.91 -18.54
CA VAL A 4 -23.78 -9.89 -18.61
C VAL A 4 -24.33 -9.79 -20.04
N ILE A 5 -23.44 -9.87 -21.03
CA ILE A 5 -23.80 -9.85 -22.46
C ILE A 5 -24.60 -11.11 -22.84
N VAL A 6 -24.18 -12.29 -22.36
CA VAL A 6 -24.85 -13.57 -22.64
C VAL A 6 -26.25 -13.62 -22.04
N ARG A 7 -26.46 -13.02 -20.87
CA ARG A 7 -27.80 -12.98 -20.23
C ARG A 7 -28.74 -12.01 -20.94
N GLY A 8 -28.26 -10.83 -21.35
CA GLY A 8 -29.06 -9.84 -22.07
C GLY A 8 -29.51 -10.29 -23.47
N THR A 9 -28.70 -11.09 -24.16
CA THR A 9 -29.08 -11.67 -25.46
C THR A 9 -30.04 -12.85 -25.34
N LEU A 10 -30.01 -13.60 -24.24
CA LEU A 10 -30.86 -14.78 -24.01
C LEU A 10 -32.26 -14.45 -23.45
N PHE A 11 -32.41 -13.39 -22.64
CA PHE A 11 -33.65 -13.08 -21.93
C PHE A 11 -34.48 -11.93 -22.51
N GLY A 12 -33.97 -11.20 -23.51
CA GLY A 12 -34.73 -10.12 -24.16
C GLY A 12 -35.08 -8.95 -23.24
N GLU A 13 -34.42 -8.82 -22.09
CA GLU A 13 -34.58 -7.68 -21.19
C GLU A 13 -33.88 -6.45 -21.79
N PHE A 14 -34.59 -5.31 -21.80
CA PHE A 14 -34.08 -4.04 -22.30
C PHE A 14 -32.71 -3.76 -21.66
N ALA A 15 -31.71 -3.54 -22.52
CA ALA A 15 -30.32 -3.28 -22.15
C ALA A 15 -30.15 -2.21 -21.05
N ASP A 16 -31.16 -1.35 -20.87
CA ASP A 16 -31.27 -0.34 -19.82
C ASP A 16 -31.17 -0.92 -18.40
N ASN A 17 -31.89 -2.01 -18.08
CA ASN A 17 -31.87 -2.60 -16.73
C ASN A 17 -30.50 -3.25 -16.43
N ILE A 18 -29.92 -3.88 -17.43
CA ILE A 18 -28.63 -4.57 -17.33
C ILE A 18 -27.48 -3.56 -17.18
N ALA A 19 -27.56 -2.43 -17.91
CA ALA A 19 -26.60 -1.34 -17.78
C ALA A 19 -26.63 -0.73 -16.36
N LEU A 20 -27.82 -0.55 -15.79
CA LEU A 20 -28.00 -0.04 -14.42
C LEU A 20 -27.40 -0.97 -13.37
N GLU A 21 -27.62 -2.28 -13.51
CA GLU A 21 -27.05 -3.29 -12.61
C GLU A 21 -25.51 -3.37 -12.74
N ALA A 22 -24.98 -3.24 -13.96
CA ALA A 22 -23.54 -3.20 -14.22
C ALA A 22 -22.87 -1.95 -13.62
N ILE A 23 -23.52 -0.79 -13.72
CA ILE A 23 -23.06 0.45 -13.07
C ILE A 23 -23.05 0.27 -11.55
N GLY A 24 -24.10 -0.34 -10.99
CA GLY A 24 -24.15 -0.68 -9.57
C GLY A 24 -22.97 -1.55 -9.12
N ALA A 25 -22.66 -2.61 -9.88
CA ALA A 25 -21.51 -3.47 -9.60
C ALA A 25 -20.18 -2.70 -9.69
N LEU A 26 -20.00 -1.83 -10.69
CA LEU A 26 -18.80 -1.00 -10.82
C LEU A 26 -18.62 -0.07 -9.61
N VAL A 27 -19.70 0.54 -9.12
CA VAL A 27 -19.66 1.40 -7.93
C VAL A 27 -19.24 0.60 -6.70
N VAL A 28 -19.76 -0.62 -6.52
CA VAL A 28 -19.36 -1.51 -5.42
C VAL A 28 -17.87 -1.87 -5.51
N PHE A 29 -17.39 -2.25 -6.69
CA PHE A 29 -15.97 -2.54 -6.88
C PHE A 29 -15.08 -1.31 -6.64
N ALA A 30 -15.52 -0.12 -7.08
CA ALA A 30 -14.80 1.13 -6.84
C ALA A 30 -14.73 1.46 -5.33
N ALA A 31 -15.84 1.27 -4.59
CA ALA A 31 -15.87 1.47 -3.14
C ALA A 31 -14.93 0.51 -2.41
N ILE A 32 -14.93 -0.77 -2.78
CA ILE A 32 -14.00 -1.76 -2.22
C ILE A 32 -12.55 -1.37 -2.53
N GLY A 33 -12.25 -0.99 -3.78
CA GLY A 33 -10.92 -0.55 -4.20
C GLY A 33 -10.45 0.68 -3.42
N TRP A 34 -11.34 1.64 -3.16
CA TRP A 34 -11.05 2.81 -2.33
C TRP A 34 -10.67 2.39 -0.91
N VAL A 35 -11.51 1.60 -0.24
CA VAL A 35 -11.26 1.15 1.14
C VAL A 35 -9.97 0.34 1.23
N ALA A 36 -9.72 -0.55 0.28
CA ALA A 36 -8.48 -1.32 0.21
C ALA A 36 -7.26 -0.41 0.04
N GLY A 37 -7.34 0.62 -0.81
CA GLY A 37 -6.27 1.61 -0.98
C GLY A 37 -5.95 2.35 0.33
N TRP A 38 -6.98 2.77 1.06
CA TRP A 38 -6.80 3.40 2.37
C TRP A 38 -6.07 2.48 3.35
N ILE A 39 -6.46 1.21 3.43
CA ILE A 39 -5.83 0.24 4.34
C ILE A 39 -4.35 0.04 3.97
N ILE A 40 -4.05 -0.09 2.68
CA ILE A 40 -2.67 -0.27 2.20
C ILE A 40 -1.81 0.94 2.55
N ASP A 41 -2.32 2.16 2.36
CA ASP A 41 -1.58 3.38 2.72
C ASP A 41 -1.22 3.41 4.21
N TYR A 42 -2.14 3.00 5.09
CA TYR A 42 -1.87 2.91 6.52
C TYR A 42 -0.82 1.83 6.84
N VAL A 43 -0.98 0.62 6.30
CA VAL A 43 -0.07 -0.51 6.58
C VAL A 43 1.33 -0.24 6.05
N VAL A 44 1.43 0.29 4.82
CA VAL A 44 2.71 0.61 4.18
C VAL A 44 3.42 1.73 4.94
N ARG A 45 2.69 2.80 5.33
CA ARG A 45 3.29 3.89 6.10
C ARG A 45 3.84 3.38 7.43
N ASP A 46 3.08 2.60 8.18
CA ASP A 46 3.50 2.08 9.48
C ASP A 46 4.71 1.13 9.35
N THR A 47 4.68 0.24 8.35
CA THR A 47 5.78 -0.70 8.09
C THR A 47 7.06 0.02 7.69
N ILE A 48 6.96 1.02 6.80
CA ILE A 48 8.12 1.83 6.37
C ILE A 48 8.65 2.64 7.54
N GLU A 49 7.79 3.25 8.35
CA GLU A 49 8.18 4.07 9.49
C GLU A 49 8.90 3.24 10.56
N ALA A 50 8.40 2.04 10.87
CA ALA A 50 9.05 1.10 11.78
C ALA A 50 10.42 0.64 11.25
N ALA A 51 10.48 0.28 9.95
CA ALA A 51 11.74 -0.12 9.32
C ALA A 51 12.76 1.02 9.30
N PHE A 52 12.31 2.24 8.99
CA PHE A 52 13.15 3.43 8.95
C PHE A 52 13.70 3.78 10.34
N ARG A 53 12.85 3.80 11.38
CA ARG A 53 13.31 4.06 12.75
C ARG A 53 14.40 3.09 13.19
N ARG A 54 14.22 1.79 12.94
CA ARG A 54 15.23 0.77 13.29
C ARG A 54 16.55 0.97 12.54
N ARG A 55 16.50 1.40 11.28
CA ARG A 55 17.72 1.72 10.50
C ARG A 55 18.43 2.97 11.03
N VAL A 56 17.67 4.01 11.37
CA VAL A 56 18.23 5.25 11.93
C VAL A 56 18.87 4.98 13.29
N GLU A 57 18.19 4.24 14.16
CA GLU A 57 18.71 3.91 15.49
C GLU A 57 20.03 3.14 15.41
N TRP A 58 20.11 2.13 14.53
CA TRP A 58 21.35 1.41 14.27
C TRP A 58 22.48 2.32 13.75
N TYR A 59 22.16 3.24 12.84
CA TYR A 59 23.14 4.18 12.30
C TYR A 59 23.66 5.15 13.37
N VAL A 60 22.76 5.69 14.21
CA VAL A 60 23.11 6.58 15.32
C VAL A 60 24.01 5.87 16.33
N GLU A 61 23.67 4.63 16.70
CA GLU A 61 24.49 3.82 17.60
C GLU A 61 25.89 3.55 17.02
N SER A 62 25.96 3.24 15.72
CA SER A 62 27.22 2.99 15.02
C SER A 62 28.11 4.23 14.98
N VAL A 63 27.54 5.39 14.67
CA VAL A 63 28.27 6.67 14.66
C VAL A 63 28.77 7.00 16.07
N LYS A 64 27.91 6.88 17.08
CA LYS A 64 28.28 7.14 18.48
C LYS A 64 29.43 6.23 18.93
N THR A 65 29.38 4.95 18.57
CA THR A 65 30.44 3.99 18.87
C THR A 65 31.75 4.38 18.19
N MET A 66 31.73 4.70 16.88
CA MET A 66 32.91 5.18 16.16
C MET A 66 33.50 6.45 16.77
N THR A 67 32.67 7.45 17.10
CA THR A 67 33.13 8.69 17.73
C THR A 67 33.76 8.41 19.10
N SER A 68 33.18 7.51 19.90
CA SER A 68 33.74 7.13 21.21
C SER A 68 35.05 6.35 21.11
N GLU A 69 35.24 5.56 20.04
CA GLU A 69 36.52 4.88 19.76
C GLU A 69 37.61 5.86 19.35
N LEU A 70 37.26 6.87 18.54
CA LEU A 70 38.19 7.95 18.13
C LEU A 70 38.60 8.82 19.33
N GLU A 71 37.66 9.13 20.22
CA GLU A 71 37.93 9.93 21.42
C GLU A 71 38.82 9.18 22.43
N ASN A 72 38.59 7.87 22.63
CA ASN A 72 39.38 7.05 23.56
C ASN A 72 40.70 6.53 22.96
N ASN A 73 40.89 6.60 21.64
CA ASN A 73 42.12 6.19 20.98
C ASN A 73 42.47 7.11 19.79
N PRO A 74 43.09 8.28 20.05
CA PRO A 74 43.41 9.27 19.02
C PRO A 74 44.48 8.81 18.01
N SER A 75 45.04 7.60 18.17
CA SER A 75 46.03 7.05 17.22
C SER A 75 45.39 6.30 16.03
N LYS A 76 44.07 6.11 16.03
CA LYS A 76 43.30 5.60 14.89
C LYS A 76 42.69 6.76 14.08
N GLU A 77 43.51 7.64 13.52
CA GLU A 77 43.05 8.44 12.37
C GLU A 77 43.13 7.58 11.09
N PRO A 78 42.20 7.73 10.13
CA PRO A 78 42.23 7.00 8.86
C PRO A 78 43.42 7.35 7.98
#